data_AF-A0A6J4XA73-F1
#
_entry.id   AF-A0A6J4XA73-F1
#
_cell.length_a   1.000
_cell.length_b   1.000
_cell.length_c   1.000
_cell.angle_alpha   90.00
_cell.angle_beta   90.00
_cell.angle_gamma   90.00
#
_symmetry.space_group_name_H-M   'P 1'
#
loop_
_entity.id
_entity.type
_entity.pdbx_description
1 polymer ?
#
loop_
_entity_poly.entity_id
_entity_poly.type
_entity_poly.pdbx_seq_one_letter_code
_entity_poly.pdbx_strand_id
1 'polypeptide(L)' 'MIPKTMKAGMLTAFNKIELKEIPVPSPGRGEVLCRIKAVAICGTDPEIVKGNHQGKGWPPELP' A
#
# COMPACT_ATOMS: atom_id res chain seq x y z
N MET A 1 14.47 0.32 -17.50
CA MET A 1 14.29 1.70 -16.99
C MET A 1 13.17 1.69 -15.94
N ILE A 2 13.24 2.55 -14.92
CA ILE A 2 12.17 2.71 -13.92
C ILE A 2 11.07 3.60 -14.52
N PRO A 3 9.78 3.20 -14.50
CA PRO A 3 8.70 4.02 -15.04
C PRO A 3 8.42 5.24 -14.16
N LYS A 4 7.78 6.27 -14.70
CA LYS A 4 7.38 7.47 -13.94
C LYS A 4 6.25 7.16 -12.94
N THR A 5 5.40 6.20 -13.26
CA THR A 5 4.23 5.80 -12.48
C THR A 5 4.16 4.27 -12.29
N MET A 6 3.42 3.83 -11.28
CA MET A 6 3.11 2.43 -11.00
C MET A 6 1.65 2.29 -10.55
N LYS A 7 1.11 1.07 -10.69
CA LYS A 7 -0.21 0.72 -10.14
C LYS A 7 -0.07 0.26 -8.69
N ALA A 8 -0.93 0.75 -7.81
CA ALA A 8 -1.00 0.36 -6.40
C ALA A 8 -2.44 0.10 -5.98
N GLY A 9 -2.67 -1.00 -5.26
CA GLY A 9 -3.92 -1.22 -4.54
C GLY A 9 -3.94 -0.32 -3.31
N MET A 10 -4.79 0.70 -3.31
CA MET A 10 -4.86 1.72 -2.27
C MET A 10 -6.14 1.54 -1.45
N LEU A 11 -5.99 1.41 -0.13
CA LEU A 11 -7.12 1.42 0.81
C LEU A 11 -7.64 2.86 0.93
N THR A 12 -8.70 3.22 0.20
CA THR A 12 -9.26 4.59 0.17
C THR A 12 -10.37 4.80 1.20
N ALA A 13 -10.99 3.72 1.64
CA ALA A 13 -11.87 3.68 2.80
C ALA A 13 -11.81 2.27 3.41
N PHE A 14 -12.25 2.09 4.66
CA PHE A 14 -12.39 0.73 5.18
C PHE A 14 -13.33 -0.08 4.29
N ASN A 15 -12.94 -1.33 4.05
CA ASN A 15 -13.59 -2.24 3.10
C ASN A 15 -13.55 -1.78 1.63
N LYS A 16 -12.71 -0.80 1.27
CA LYS A 16 -12.57 -0.30 -0.10
C LYS A 16 -11.11 -0.17 -0.53
N ILE A 17 -10.67 -1.07 -1.40
CA ILE A 17 -9.39 -0.98 -2.09
C ILE A 17 -9.64 -0.58 -3.55
N GLU A 18 -8.92 0.45 -4.02
CA GLU A 18 -8.98 0.92 -5.40
C GLU A 18 -7.61 0.82 -6.05
N LEU A 19 -7.56 0.37 -7.29
CA LEU A 19 -6.33 0.36 -8.07
C LEU A 19 -6.07 1.79 -8.58
N LYS A 20 -5.01 2.43 -8.07
CA LYS A 20 -4.60 3.78 -8.51
C LYS A 20 -3.26 3.74 -9.22
N GLU A 21 -3.07 4.68 -10.13
CA GLU A 21 -1.77 4.96 -10.73
C GLU A 21 -1.11 6.11 -9.97
N ILE A 22 0.09 5.87 -9.43
CA ILE A 22 0.82 6.81 -8.58
C ILE A 22 2.28 6.95 -9.04
N PRO A 23 2.98 8.04 -8.71
CA PRO A 23 4.41 8.18 -9.02
C PRO A 23 5.24 7.04 -8.42
N VAL A 24 6.26 6.58 -9.13
CA VAL A 24 7.25 5.67 -8.54
C VAL A 24 8.12 6.47 -7.58
N PRO A 25 8.25 6.07 -6.30
CA PRO A 25 9.07 6.79 -5.34
C PRO A 25 10.56 6.64 -5.66
N SER A 26 11.32 7.71 -5.39
CA SER A 26 12.78 7.66 -5.40
C SER A 26 13.28 7.23 -4.02
N PRO A 27 14.11 6.18 -3.91
CA PRO A 27 14.62 5.74 -2.61
C PRO A 27 15.55 6.79 -2.00
N GLY A 28 15.39 7.06 -0.71
CA GLY A 28 16.28 7.90 0.08
C GLY A 28 17.59 7.18 0.47
N ARG A 29 18.37 7.82 1.35
CA ARG A 29 19.64 7.25 1.83
C ARG A 29 19.36 5.99 2.66
N GLY A 30 19.87 4.85 2.18
CA GLY A 30 19.73 3.54 2.85
C GLY A 30 18.47 2.77 2.48
N GLU A 31 17.62 3.31 1.59
CA GLU A 31 16.43 2.63 1.10
C GLU A 31 16.70 1.93 -0.24
N VAL A 32 15.84 0.98 -0.60
CA VAL A 32 15.88 0.27 -1.88
C VAL A 32 14.52 0.33 -2.56
N LEU A 33 14.53 0.47 -3.89
CA LEU A 33 13.33 0.37 -4.71
C LEU A 33 13.17 -1.05 -5.27
N CYS A 34 12.12 -1.74 -4.87
CA CYS A 34 11.82 -3.10 -5.32
C CYS A 34 10.69 -3.11 -6.36
N ARG A 35 10.95 -3.70 -7.54
CA ARG A 35 9.89 -4.00 -8.51
C ARG A 35 9.16 -5.28 -8.09
N ILE A 36 7.98 -5.12 -7.50
CA ILE A 36 7.13 -6.23 -7.06
C ILE A 36 6.59 -7.00 -8.28
N LYS A 37 6.90 -8.31 -8.37
CA LYS A 37 6.34 -9.21 -9.39
C LYS A 37 5.05 -9.89 -8.93
N ALA A 38 5.01 -10.25 -7.65
CA ALA A 38 3.88 -10.88 -6.98
C ALA A 38 3.99 -10.60 -5.47
N VAL A 39 2.85 -10.61 -4.79
CA VAL A 39 2.74 -10.53 -3.34
C VAL A 39 1.56 -11.41 -2.91
N ALA A 40 1.69 -12.09 -1.78
CA ALA A 40 0.62 -12.88 -1.19
C ALA A 40 -0.18 -12.03 -0.18
N ILE A 41 -1.44 -12.40 0.01
CA ILE A 41 -2.30 -11.80 1.04
C ILE A 41 -2.13 -12.62 2.32
N CYS A 42 -1.77 -11.96 3.42
CA CYS A 42 -1.70 -12.54 4.75
C CYS A 42 -3.04 -12.38 5.48
N GLY A 43 -3.28 -13.16 6.54
CA GLY A 43 -4.47 -13.01 7.39
C GLY A 43 -4.61 -11.62 8.05
N THR A 44 -3.50 -10.89 8.20
CA THR A 44 -3.52 -9.52 8.74
C THR A 44 -4.09 -8.49 7.76
N ASP A 45 -3.95 -8.68 6.45
CA ASP A 45 -4.36 -7.66 5.47
C ASP A 45 -5.88 -7.41 5.52
N PRO A 46 -6.76 -8.45 5.51
CA PRO A 46 -8.20 -8.23 5.66
C PRO A 46 -8.58 -7.54 6.97
N GLU A 47 -7.87 -7.82 8.06
CA GLU A 47 -8.13 -7.20 9.36
C GLU A 47 -7.75 -5.72 9.38
N ILE A 48 -6.73 -5.31 8.63
CA ILE A 48 -6.40 -3.90 8.38
C ILE A 48 -7.48 -3.27 7.49
N VAL A 49 -7.84 -3.93 6.39
CA VAL A 49 -8.84 -3.43 5.42
C VAL A 49 -10.21 -3.20 6.07
N LYS A 50 -10.61 -4.06 7.01
CA LYS A 50 -11.86 -3.90 7.79
C LYS A 50 -11.80 -2.80 8.85
N GLY A 51 -10.60 -2.32 9.22
CA GLY A 51 -10.42 -1.32 10.27
C GLY A 51 -10.20 -1.90 11.68
N ASN A 52 -10.01 -3.21 11.82
CA ASN A 52 -9.85 -3.85 13.14
C ASN A 52 -8.52 -3.48 13.83
N HIS A 53 -7.62 -2.79 13.13
CA HIS A 53 -6.36 -2.27 13.65
C HIS A 53 -6.39 -0.76 13.95
N GLN A 54 -7.51 -0.07 13.75
CA GLN A 54 -7.60 1.38 14.03
C GLN A 54 -7.35 1.70 15.50
N GLY A 55 -7.88 0.89 16.43
CA GLY A 55 -7.60 1.03 17.86
C GLY A 55 -6.13 0.79 18.24
N LYS A 56 -5.34 0.24 17.31
CA LYS A 56 -3.88 0.05 17.43
C LYS A 56 -3.08 1.09 16.63
N GLY A 57 -3.74 2.10 16.07
CA GLY A 57 -3.11 3.19 15.32
C GLY A 57 -2.80 2.88 13.85
N TRP A 58 -3.48 1.89 13.24
CA TRP A 58 -3.24 1.53 11.83
C TRP A 58 -4.54 1.43 11.00
N PRO A 59 -4.58 1.98 9.76
CA PRO A 59 -3.57 2.87 9.19
C PRO A 59 -3.54 4.23 9.92
N PRO A 60 -2.42 4.97 9.89
CA PRO A 60 -2.33 6.30 10.54
C PRO A 60 -3.35 7.29 9.96
N GLU A 61 -3.57 7.20 8.65
CA GLU A 61 -4.58 7.96 7.91
C GLU A 61 -5.02 7.17 6.67
N LEU A 62 -6.20 7.50 6.17
CA LEU A 62 -6.67 7.03 4.86
C LEU A 62 -6.39 8.13 3.82
N PRO A 63 -5.95 7.77 2.59
CA PRO A 63 -5.66 8.73 1.52
C PRO A 63 -6.87 9.48 0.97
#